data_AF-A0A1X0XXH9-F1
#
_entry.id   AF-A0A1X0XXH9-F1
#
_cell.length_a   1.000
_cell.length_b   1.000
_cell.length_c   1.000
_cell.angle_alpha   90.00
_cell.angle_beta   90.00
_cell.angle_gamma   90.00
#
_symmetry.space_group_name_H-M   'P 1'
#
loop_
_entity.id
_entity.type
_entity.pdbx_description
1 polymer ?
#
loop_
_entity_poly.entity_id
_entity_poly.type
_entity_poly.pdbx_seq_one_letter_code
_entity_poly.pdbx_strand_id
1 'polypeptide(L)'
;MERALLTCRVPDSLPPGIDRLYFGAEFCSWRMPSRDQVLRAVAFCRRQSIAMTLVTPVLYQSWLPAVRSLLKGLVDVFDAGDELLISDLGMIALAGEFLPRLPRVCGRALSGQKRGPRILDFDLSPAERDYFQRGSWYSSEAVAFLREAGIGRVELDNLLQGIAPLPRSLRGSLHRPYVLVTSSRNCPFRSPRHDRPCRPACGEVFTLENSQSEIPLLQGGNSQFLRNDRLPDDLDRLGIDRIVEHLELPA
;
A
#
# COMPACT_ATOMS: atom_id res chain seq x y z
N MET A 1 -10.66 -15.42 -4.57
CA MET A 1 -9.55 -14.44 -4.62
C MET A 1 -10.15 -13.09 -5.02
N GLU A 2 -10.16 -12.13 -4.12
CA GLU A 2 -10.61 -10.75 -4.40
C GLU A 2 -9.56 -10.02 -5.25
N ARG A 3 -9.97 -9.28 -6.27
CA ARG A 3 -9.08 -8.45 -7.09
C ARG A 3 -9.34 -6.99 -6.84
N ALA A 4 -8.28 -6.26 -6.54
CA ALA A 4 -8.34 -4.83 -6.26
C ALA A 4 -7.47 -4.04 -7.24
N LEU A 5 -7.89 -2.82 -7.55
CA LEU A 5 -7.13 -1.87 -8.37
C LEU A 5 -6.70 -0.68 -7.51
N LEU A 6 -5.40 -0.38 -7.46
CA LEU A 6 -4.89 0.82 -6.80
C LEU A 6 -4.71 1.98 -7.78
N THR A 7 -5.25 3.14 -7.41
CA THR A 7 -5.13 4.37 -8.21
C THR A 7 -5.26 5.63 -7.36
N CYS A 8 -4.68 6.73 -7.83
CA CYS A 8 -4.85 8.07 -7.26
C CYS A 8 -5.88 8.92 -8.01
N ARG A 9 -6.44 8.37 -9.10
CA ARG A 9 -7.43 9.02 -9.96
C ARG A 9 -8.61 8.09 -10.14
N VAL A 10 -9.81 8.64 -10.02
CA VAL A 10 -11.03 7.88 -10.31
C VAL A 10 -10.96 7.50 -11.79
N PRO A 11 -10.96 6.20 -12.12
CA PRO A 11 -10.87 5.77 -13.50
C PRO A 11 -12.22 5.97 -14.20
N ASP A 12 -12.21 6.09 -15.53
CA ASP A 12 -13.44 6.17 -16.31
C ASP A 12 -14.17 4.82 -16.37
N SER A 13 -13.41 3.73 -16.35
CA SER A 13 -13.90 2.36 -16.33
C SER A 13 -12.96 1.44 -15.54
N LEU A 14 -13.48 0.30 -15.06
CA LEU A 14 -12.68 -0.71 -14.40
C LEU A 14 -12.30 -1.82 -15.39
N PRO A 15 -11.08 -2.38 -15.28
CA PRO A 15 -10.78 -3.66 -15.89
C PRO A 15 -11.78 -4.74 -15.44
N PRO A 16 -12.08 -5.75 -16.28
CA PRO A 16 -12.97 -6.83 -15.90
C PRO A 16 -12.49 -7.59 -14.65
N GLY A 17 -13.43 -7.91 -13.77
CA GLY A 17 -13.19 -8.73 -12.58
C GLY A 17 -12.42 -8.01 -11.47
N ILE A 18 -12.56 -6.69 -11.35
CA ILE A 18 -12.13 -5.92 -10.17
C ILE A 18 -13.30 -5.84 -9.18
N ASP A 19 -13.06 -6.26 -7.95
CA ASP A 19 -14.04 -6.31 -6.85
C ASP A 19 -13.91 -5.11 -5.90
N ARG A 20 -12.78 -4.40 -5.95
CA ARG A 20 -12.43 -3.33 -4.99
C ARG A 20 -11.53 -2.25 -5.59
N LEU A 21 -11.78 -1.00 -5.24
CA LEU A 21 -10.94 0.14 -5.61
C LEU A 21 -10.12 0.62 -4.41
N TYR A 22 -8.80 0.56 -4.51
CA TYR A 22 -7.87 1.21 -3.60
C TYR A 22 -7.64 2.63 -4.10
N PHE A 23 -8.16 3.62 -3.38
CA PHE A 23 -8.08 5.02 -3.81
C PHE A 23 -7.28 5.86 -2.82
N GLY A 24 -6.20 6.48 -3.31
CA GLY A 24 -5.32 7.33 -2.50
C GLY A 24 -3.86 7.08 -2.82
N ALA A 25 -2.98 7.31 -1.85
CA ALA A 25 -1.52 7.16 -2.01
C ALA A 25 -0.93 6.42 -0.82
N GLU A 26 0.07 5.57 -1.07
CA GLU A 26 0.69 4.73 -0.02
C GLU A 26 1.91 5.41 0.61
N PHE A 27 2.64 6.22 -0.15
CA PHE A 27 3.99 6.65 0.25
C PHE A 27 4.14 8.15 0.48
N CYS A 28 3.42 8.99 -0.28
CA CYS A 28 3.63 10.44 -0.26
C CYS A 28 2.44 11.20 0.33
N SER A 29 2.65 11.92 1.45
CA SER A 29 1.61 12.77 2.06
C SER A 29 1.11 13.88 1.13
N TRP A 30 1.94 14.34 0.19
CA TRP A 30 1.57 15.37 -0.79
C TRP A 30 0.58 14.87 -1.86
N ARG A 31 0.35 13.56 -1.93
CA ARG A 31 -0.66 12.92 -2.78
C ARG A 31 -1.90 12.50 -2.01
N MET A 32 -2.03 12.91 -0.75
CA MET A 32 -3.25 12.68 0.02
C MET A 32 -4.46 13.23 -0.77
N PRO A 33 -5.50 12.42 -1.01
CA PRO A 33 -6.66 12.87 -1.77
C PRO A 33 -7.44 13.95 -0.99
N SER A 34 -8.02 14.90 -1.71
CA SER A 34 -8.98 15.84 -1.13
C SER A 34 -10.31 15.14 -0.82
N ARG A 35 -11.14 15.77 0.03
CA ARG A 35 -12.48 15.27 0.35
C ARG A 35 -13.32 15.03 -0.92
N ASP A 36 -13.32 15.98 -1.85
CA ASP A 36 -14.08 15.86 -3.09
C ASP A 36 -13.58 14.71 -3.97
N GLN A 37 -12.26 14.45 -3.99
CA GLN A 37 -11.69 13.30 -4.69
C GLN A 37 -12.17 11.99 -4.08
N VAL A 38 -12.16 11.89 -2.74
CA VAL A 38 -12.67 10.71 -2.02
C VAL A 38 -14.16 10.51 -2.30
N LEU A 39 -14.99 11.55 -2.21
CA LEU A 39 -16.42 11.47 -2.49
C LEU A 39 -16.71 11.01 -3.93
N ARG A 40 -15.94 11.49 -4.91
CA ARG A 40 -16.06 11.01 -6.30
C ARG A 40 -15.68 9.53 -6.44
N ALA A 41 -14.64 9.08 -5.74
CA ALA A 41 -14.22 7.69 -5.75
C ALA A 41 -15.29 6.78 -5.10
N VAL A 42 -15.85 7.18 -3.96
CA VAL A 42 -16.96 6.46 -3.31
C VAL A 42 -18.14 6.35 -4.25
N ALA A 43 -18.59 7.46 -4.83
CA ALA A 43 -19.71 7.47 -5.77
C ALA A 43 -19.44 6.58 -6.99
N PHE A 44 -18.20 6.53 -7.48
CA PHE A 44 -17.79 5.61 -8.54
C PHE A 44 -17.92 4.15 -8.10
N CYS A 45 -17.36 3.79 -6.95
CA CYS A 45 -17.45 2.43 -6.40
C CYS A 45 -18.91 1.98 -6.24
N ARG A 46 -19.80 2.86 -5.78
CA ARG A 46 -21.23 2.54 -5.66
C ARG A 46 -21.91 2.28 -7.01
N ARG A 47 -21.63 3.10 -8.02
CA ARG A 47 -22.14 2.87 -9.38
C ARG A 47 -21.64 1.55 -9.99
N GLN A 48 -20.42 1.15 -9.64
CA GLN A 48 -19.82 -0.11 -10.08
C GLN A 48 -20.15 -1.29 -9.18
N SER A 49 -20.87 -1.07 -8.07
CA SER A 49 -21.19 -2.07 -7.04
C SER A 49 -19.95 -2.80 -6.48
N ILE A 50 -18.86 -2.07 -6.31
CA ILE A 50 -17.61 -2.59 -5.71
C ILE A 50 -17.30 -1.89 -4.38
N ALA A 51 -16.46 -2.52 -3.57
CA ALA A 51 -15.99 -1.96 -2.31
C ALA A 51 -14.87 -0.93 -2.54
N MET A 52 -14.67 -0.04 -1.56
CA MET A 52 -13.59 0.95 -1.58
C MET A 52 -12.59 0.73 -0.44
N THR A 53 -11.32 0.91 -0.71
CA THR A 53 -10.29 1.07 0.32
C THR A 53 -9.69 2.47 0.19
N LEU A 54 -9.90 3.33 1.20
CA LEU A 54 -9.21 4.62 1.27
C LEU A 54 -7.75 4.37 1.67
N VAL A 55 -6.82 4.75 0.80
CA VAL A 55 -5.38 4.55 1.01
C VAL A 55 -4.78 5.82 1.60
N THR A 56 -4.18 5.69 2.79
CA THR A 56 -3.51 6.80 3.47
C THR A 56 -1.99 6.60 3.45
N PRO A 57 -1.21 7.65 3.12
CA PRO A 57 0.22 7.54 2.94
C PRO A 57 0.97 7.59 4.27
N VAL A 58 2.28 7.30 4.22
CA VAL A 58 3.21 7.68 5.29
C VAL A 58 3.06 9.19 5.54
N LEU A 59 2.91 9.59 6.81
CA LEU A 59 2.55 10.97 7.15
C LEU A 59 3.74 11.80 7.61
N TYR A 60 3.78 13.04 7.13
CA TYR A 60 4.59 14.08 7.75
C TYR A 60 3.79 14.79 8.84
N GLN A 61 4.47 15.19 9.91
CA GLN A 61 3.85 15.92 11.03
C GLN A 61 3.03 17.14 10.55
N SER A 62 3.52 17.86 9.55
CA SER A 62 2.85 19.02 8.97
C SER A 62 1.50 18.71 8.30
N TRP A 63 1.25 17.45 7.93
CA TRP A 63 0.01 17.01 7.29
C TRP A 63 -1.07 16.58 8.28
N LEU A 64 -0.75 16.42 9.57
CA LEU A 64 -1.73 15.98 10.57
C LEU A 64 -3.01 16.85 10.62
N PRO A 65 -2.95 18.20 10.58
CA PRO A 65 -4.17 19.01 10.59
C PRO A 65 -5.06 18.75 9.37
N ALA A 66 -4.46 18.61 8.18
CA ALA A 66 -5.18 18.33 6.94
C ALA A 66 -5.82 16.94 6.96
N VAL A 67 -5.10 15.92 7.44
CA VAL A 67 -5.63 14.55 7.57
C VAL A 67 -6.77 14.50 8.58
N ARG A 68 -6.62 15.15 9.75
CA ARG A 68 -7.71 15.25 10.74
C ARG A 68 -8.97 15.87 10.13
N SER A 69 -8.82 16.99 9.42
CA SER A 69 -9.93 17.66 8.74
C SER A 69 -10.60 16.75 7.70
N LEU A 70 -9.79 16.03 6.91
CA LEU A 70 -10.29 15.08 5.92
C LEU A 70 -11.10 13.96 6.58
N LEU A 71 -10.53 13.23 7.54
CA LEU A 71 -11.21 12.10 8.18
C LEU A 71 -12.51 12.53 8.88
N LYS A 72 -12.49 13.67 9.57
CA LYS A 72 -13.70 14.26 10.17
C LYS A 72 -14.79 14.53 9.13
N GLY A 73 -14.41 14.92 7.91
CA GLY A 73 -15.35 15.15 6.81
C GLY A 73 -15.85 13.88 6.11
N LEU A 74 -15.41 12.69 6.53
CA LEU A 74 -15.71 11.40 5.90
C LEU A 74 -16.46 10.41 6.82
N VAL A 75 -16.87 10.82 8.02
CA VAL A 75 -17.48 9.94 9.05
C VAL A 75 -18.64 9.10 8.51
N ASP A 76 -19.50 9.71 7.67
CA ASP A 76 -20.72 9.08 7.16
C ASP A 76 -20.64 8.74 5.66
N VAL A 77 -19.43 8.60 5.13
CA VAL A 77 -19.20 8.41 3.68
C VAL A 77 -19.07 6.93 3.29
N PHE A 78 -18.63 6.08 4.21
CA PHE A 78 -18.24 4.71 3.92
C PHE A 78 -19.33 3.69 4.29
N ASP A 79 -19.42 2.61 3.50
CA ASP A 79 -20.33 1.48 3.73
C ASP A 79 -19.62 0.32 4.43
N ALA A 80 -20.38 -0.69 4.87
CA ALA A 80 -19.88 -1.83 5.63
C ALA A 80 -18.80 -2.68 4.90
N GLY A 81 -18.63 -2.55 3.58
CA GLY A 81 -17.59 -3.23 2.81
C GLY A 81 -16.31 -2.41 2.59
N ASP A 82 -16.33 -1.13 2.94
CA ASP A 82 -15.18 -0.26 2.73
C ASP A 82 -14.13 -0.41 3.84
N GLU A 83 -12.91 0.02 3.55
CA GLU A 83 -11.78 -0.13 4.48
C GLU A 83 -10.88 1.11 4.45
N LEU A 84 -10.07 1.26 5.50
CA LEU A 84 -8.99 2.25 5.58
C LEU A 84 -7.64 1.55 5.60
N LEU A 85 -6.82 1.79 4.59
CA LEU A 85 -5.43 1.35 4.57
C LEU A 85 -4.53 2.40 5.22
N ILE A 86 -3.78 1.98 6.23
CA ILE A 86 -2.85 2.82 6.99
C ILE A 86 -1.39 2.50 6.64
N SER A 87 -0.66 3.49 6.14
CA SER A 87 0.78 3.34 5.85
C SER A 87 1.66 3.98 6.93
N ASP A 88 1.05 4.51 8.00
CA ASP A 88 1.70 5.13 9.14
C ASP A 88 1.02 4.68 10.43
N LEU A 89 1.79 4.32 11.47
CA LEU A 89 1.20 3.87 12.75
C LEU A 89 0.45 5.00 13.46
N GLY A 90 0.82 6.26 13.25
CA GLY A 90 0.09 7.42 13.79
C GLY A 90 -1.34 7.53 13.26
N MET A 91 -1.64 6.91 12.12
CA MET A 91 -3.00 6.86 11.58
C MET A 91 -3.95 5.95 12.38
N ILE A 92 -3.43 5.02 13.18
CA ILE A 92 -4.28 4.13 14.00
C ILE A 92 -5.13 4.96 14.97
N ALA A 93 -4.49 5.90 15.67
CA ALA A 93 -5.18 6.77 16.63
C ALA A 93 -6.21 7.68 15.94
N LEU A 94 -5.83 8.27 14.79
CA LEU A 94 -6.72 9.14 14.02
C LEU A 94 -7.92 8.37 13.45
N ALA A 95 -7.71 7.14 12.96
CA ALA A 95 -8.77 6.27 12.50
C ALA A 95 -9.71 5.87 13.65
N GLY A 96 -9.18 5.64 14.85
CA GLY A 96 -10.00 5.42 16.05
C GLY A 96 -10.84 6.61 16.46
N GLU A 97 -10.30 7.82 16.32
CA GLU A 97 -10.99 9.06 16.66
C GLU A 97 -12.14 9.38 15.67
N PHE A 98 -11.88 9.27 14.36
CA PHE A 98 -12.82 9.76 13.35
C PHE A 98 -13.58 8.66 12.60
N LEU A 99 -13.01 7.47 12.43
CA LEU A 99 -13.59 6.38 11.65
C LEU A 99 -13.59 5.07 12.45
N PRO A 100 -14.13 5.03 13.69
CA PRO A 100 -13.96 3.90 14.60
C PRO A 100 -14.56 2.59 14.09
N ARG A 101 -15.57 2.67 13.21
CA ARG A 101 -16.28 1.51 12.66
C ARG A 101 -15.70 1.03 11.33
N LEU A 102 -14.82 1.81 10.70
CA LEU A 102 -14.24 1.45 9.41
C LEU A 102 -13.11 0.43 9.63
N PRO A 103 -13.20 -0.78 9.03
CA PRO A 103 -12.13 -1.76 9.13
C PRO A 103 -10.78 -1.20 8.67
N ARG A 104 -9.72 -1.58 9.36
CA ARG A 104 -8.36 -1.08 9.13
C ARG A 104 -7.49 -2.15 8.51
N VAL A 105 -6.67 -1.74 7.56
CA VAL A 105 -5.70 -2.58 6.86
C VAL A 105 -4.30 -2.00 7.05
N CYS A 106 -3.34 -2.83 7.44
CA CYS A 106 -1.95 -2.38 7.57
C CYS A 106 -1.26 -2.36 6.21
N GLY A 107 -0.87 -1.17 5.74
CA GLY A 107 -0.24 -0.96 4.45
C GLY A 107 1.17 -1.54 4.35
N ARG A 108 1.59 -1.85 3.12
CA ARG A 108 2.87 -2.51 2.84
C ARG A 108 4.08 -1.68 3.22
N ALA A 109 3.95 -0.35 3.31
CA ALA A 109 5.00 0.53 3.83
C ALA A 109 5.49 0.09 5.23
N LEU A 110 4.59 -0.48 6.04
CA LEU A 110 4.88 -0.95 7.40
C LEU A 110 5.24 -2.44 7.47
N SER A 111 5.27 -3.18 6.34
CA SER A 111 5.41 -4.65 6.35
C SER A 111 6.75 -5.15 6.85
N GLY A 112 7.80 -4.31 6.84
CA GLY A 112 9.16 -4.71 7.21
C GLY A 112 9.74 -5.84 6.36
N GLN A 113 9.15 -6.10 5.19
CA GLN A 113 9.68 -7.06 4.22
C GLN A 113 11.05 -6.59 3.70
N LYS A 114 11.90 -7.55 3.37
CA LYS A 114 13.25 -7.30 2.82
C LYS A 114 13.11 -7.30 1.31
N ARG A 115 13.23 -6.13 0.69
CA ARG A 115 12.81 -5.90 -0.70
C ARG A 115 13.95 -5.57 -1.65
N GLY A 116 15.20 -5.72 -1.21
CA GLY A 116 16.36 -5.39 -2.01
C GLY A 116 16.56 -6.39 -3.16
N PRO A 117 16.84 -5.93 -4.40
CA PRO A 117 17.00 -6.81 -5.56
C PRO A 117 18.22 -7.73 -5.44
N ARG A 118 19.24 -7.32 -4.67
CA ARG A 118 20.45 -8.12 -4.37
C ARG A 118 20.19 -9.42 -3.63
N ILE A 119 18.94 -9.69 -3.23
CA ILE A 119 18.57 -10.99 -2.66
C ILE A 119 18.87 -12.15 -3.62
N LEU A 120 18.89 -11.87 -4.92
CA LEU A 120 19.20 -12.85 -5.96
C LEU A 120 20.70 -13.18 -6.06
N ASP A 121 21.57 -12.32 -5.53
CA ASP A 121 23.03 -12.51 -5.59
C ASP A 121 23.53 -13.46 -4.47
N PHE A 122 22.66 -13.79 -3.51
CA PHE A 122 23.00 -14.63 -2.37
C PHE A 122 22.60 -16.08 -2.60
N ASP A 123 23.52 -17.00 -2.30
CA ASP A 123 23.19 -18.41 -2.13
C ASP A 123 22.65 -18.63 -0.71
N LEU A 124 21.32 -18.57 -0.58
CA LEU A 124 20.63 -18.66 0.72
C LEU A 124 20.33 -20.11 1.07
N SER A 125 20.73 -20.51 2.28
CA SER A 125 20.24 -21.73 2.91
C SER A 125 18.71 -21.67 3.11
N PRO A 126 18.04 -22.83 3.33
CA PRO A 126 16.60 -22.85 3.59
C PRO A 126 16.17 -21.98 4.77
N ALA A 127 16.97 -21.91 5.83
CA ALA A 127 16.68 -21.10 7.01
C ALA A 127 16.82 -19.59 6.73
N GLU A 128 17.84 -19.18 5.97
CA GLU A 128 18.01 -17.78 5.57
C GLU A 128 16.91 -17.35 4.61
N ARG A 129 16.53 -18.22 3.67
CA ARG A 129 15.39 -17.97 2.77
C ARG A 129 14.11 -17.73 3.56
N ASP A 130 13.79 -18.60 4.53
CA ASP A 130 12.63 -18.42 5.41
C ASP A 130 12.67 -17.06 6.15
N TYR A 131 13.84 -16.66 6.65
CA TYR A 131 14.00 -15.35 7.29
C TYR A 131 13.72 -14.18 6.33
N PHE A 132 14.25 -14.22 5.10
CA PHE A 132 14.07 -13.16 4.11
C PHE A 132 12.67 -13.11 3.50
N GLN A 133 11.90 -14.19 3.58
CA GLN A 133 10.50 -14.26 3.16
C GLN A 133 9.54 -13.64 4.20
N ARG A 134 10.02 -13.35 5.42
CA ARG A 134 9.22 -12.81 6.53
C ARG A 134 9.44 -11.31 6.74
N GLY A 135 8.36 -10.61 7.08
CA GLY A 135 8.33 -9.20 7.49
C GLY A 135 8.13 -9.02 9.00
N SER A 136 7.82 -7.80 9.41
CA SER A 136 7.52 -7.46 10.82
C SER A 136 6.30 -8.21 11.35
N TRP A 137 5.29 -8.47 10.51
CA TRP A 137 4.00 -9.03 10.91
C TRP A 137 3.98 -10.55 11.15
N TYR A 138 5.16 -11.17 11.26
CA TYR A 138 5.32 -12.61 11.51
C TYR A 138 5.68 -12.94 12.96
N SER A 139 6.05 -11.94 13.77
CA SER A 139 6.30 -12.16 15.20
C SER A 139 5.00 -12.13 16.01
N SER A 140 4.98 -12.86 17.13
CA SER A 140 3.84 -12.93 18.05
C SER A 140 3.43 -11.55 18.58
N GLU A 141 4.42 -10.72 18.93
CA GLU A 141 4.22 -9.40 19.51
C GLU A 141 3.61 -8.44 18.50
N ALA A 142 4.07 -8.49 17.25
CA ALA A 142 3.55 -7.66 16.18
C ALA A 142 2.11 -8.06 15.81
N VAL A 143 1.81 -9.37 15.79
CA VAL A 143 0.45 -9.87 15.60
C VAL A 143 -0.47 -9.43 16.75
N ALA A 144 -0.01 -9.49 17.99
CA ALA A 144 -0.78 -9.02 19.15
C ALA A 144 -1.11 -7.53 19.03
N PHE A 145 -0.12 -6.70 18.69
CA PHE A 145 -0.30 -5.27 18.45
C PHE A 145 -1.34 -4.98 17.35
N LEU A 146 -1.27 -5.68 16.21
CA LEU A 146 -2.25 -5.51 15.13
C LEU A 146 -3.67 -5.88 15.59
N ARG A 147 -3.82 -6.94 16.38
CA ARG A 147 -5.13 -7.35 16.91
C ARG A 147 -5.71 -6.33 17.88
N GLU A 148 -4.90 -5.78 18.78
CA GLU A 148 -5.30 -4.69 19.68
C GLU A 148 -5.73 -3.44 18.90
N ALA A 149 -5.05 -3.15 17.78
CA ALA A 149 -5.42 -2.06 16.87
C ALA A 149 -6.66 -2.36 15.99
N GLY A 150 -7.25 -3.54 16.09
CA GLY A 150 -8.40 -3.98 15.29
C GLY A 150 -8.05 -4.32 13.83
N ILE A 151 -6.78 -4.65 13.55
CA ILE A 151 -6.28 -4.93 12.22
C ILE A 151 -6.14 -6.44 12.03
N GLY A 152 -6.92 -6.98 11.10
CA GLY A 152 -6.86 -8.40 10.70
C GLY A 152 -6.26 -8.64 9.32
N ARG A 153 -5.94 -7.58 8.56
CA ARG A 153 -5.40 -7.66 7.20
C ARG A 153 -4.11 -6.85 7.07
N VAL A 154 -3.13 -7.44 6.41
CA VAL A 154 -1.84 -6.81 6.10
C VAL A 154 -1.56 -6.86 4.60
N GLU A 155 -0.97 -5.80 4.09
CA GLU A 155 -0.54 -5.68 2.69
C GLU A 155 0.93 -6.10 2.57
N LEU A 156 1.22 -6.90 1.54
CA LEU A 156 2.53 -7.46 1.26
C LEU A 156 2.96 -7.12 -0.17
N ASP A 157 4.27 -6.95 -0.34
CA ASP A 157 4.93 -6.92 -1.63
C ASP A 157 5.15 -8.32 -2.20
N ASN A 158 5.04 -8.47 -3.53
CA ASN A 158 5.41 -9.69 -4.27
C ASN A 158 6.94 -9.89 -4.37
N LEU A 159 7.58 -10.32 -3.29
CA LEU A 159 9.04 -10.41 -3.18
C LEU A 159 9.68 -11.39 -4.18
N LEU A 160 10.91 -11.09 -4.60
CA LEU A 160 11.70 -11.93 -5.52
C LEU A 160 12.04 -13.30 -4.92
N GLN A 161 12.28 -13.35 -3.61
CA GLN A 161 12.61 -14.56 -2.87
C GLN A 161 11.37 -15.35 -2.41
N GLY A 162 10.16 -14.92 -2.78
CA GLY A 162 8.90 -15.46 -2.29
C GLY A 162 8.48 -14.90 -0.92
N ILE A 163 7.40 -15.44 -0.38
CA ILE A 163 6.76 -14.97 0.86
C ILE A 163 6.43 -16.20 1.71
N ALA A 164 6.60 -16.08 3.03
CA ALA A 164 6.26 -17.13 3.97
C ALA A 164 4.76 -17.12 4.29
N PRO A 165 4.15 -18.24 4.73
CA PRO A 165 2.76 -18.22 5.17
C PRO A 165 2.54 -17.24 6.34
N LEU A 166 1.51 -16.40 6.21
CA LEU A 166 1.13 -15.48 7.28
C LEU A 166 0.66 -16.23 8.54
N PRO A 167 0.83 -15.63 9.73
CA PRO A 167 0.17 -16.14 10.94
C PRO A 167 -1.35 -16.28 10.72
N ARG A 168 -1.94 -17.38 11.20
CA ARG A 168 -3.35 -17.77 10.93
C ARG A 168 -4.40 -16.71 11.30
N SER A 169 -4.09 -15.79 12.20
CA SER A 169 -4.99 -14.70 12.60
C SER A 169 -4.99 -13.51 11.64
N LEU A 170 -4.09 -13.49 10.65
CA LEU A 170 -3.96 -12.43 9.66
C LEU A 170 -4.39 -12.92 8.28
N ARG A 171 -4.93 -12.00 7.50
CA ARG A 171 -5.15 -12.15 6.06
C ARG A 171 -4.22 -11.25 5.28
N GLY A 172 -3.78 -11.74 4.13
CA GLY A 172 -2.84 -11.07 3.26
C GLY A 172 -3.51 -10.51 2.01
N SER A 173 -3.05 -9.33 1.63
CA SER A 173 -3.23 -8.77 0.31
C SER A 173 -1.88 -8.65 -0.37
N LEU A 174 -1.76 -9.02 -1.65
CA LEU A 174 -0.49 -9.04 -2.37
C LEU A 174 -0.46 -8.00 -3.48
N HIS A 175 0.45 -7.03 -3.39
CA HIS A 175 0.64 -6.00 -4.40
C HIS A 175 1.47 -6.50 -5.58
N ARG A 176 1.02 -6.22 -6.81
CA ARG A 176 1.72 -6.53 -8.07
C ARG A 176 1.54 -5.46 -9.16
N PRO A 177 2.48 -5.32 -10.11
CA PRO A 177 3.76 -6.02 -10.19
C PRO A 177 4.88 -5.28 -9.44
N TYR A 178 4.60 -4.10 -8.89
CA TYR A 178 5.63 -3.23 -8.32
C TYR A 178 5.88 -3.53 -6.85
N VAL A 179 7.12 -3.93 -6.55
CA VAL A 179 7.65 -4.17 -5.20
C VAL A 179 8.38 -2.92 -4.74
N LEU A 180 8.09 -2.44 -3.54
CA LEU A 180 8.69 -1.25 -2.97
C LEU A 180 10.14 -1.57 -2.66
N VAL A 181 11.09 -0.70 -2.97
CA VAL A 181 12.48 -0.89 -2.53
C VAL A 181 12.79 0.10 -1.42
N THR A 182 12.47 1.36 -1.64
CA THR A 182 12.64 2.41 -0.64
C THR A 182 11.70 3.59 -0.91
N SER A 183 11.44 4.39 0.11
CA SER A 183 10.74 5.66 0.00
C SER A 183 11.46 6.72 0.82
N SER A 184 11.52 7.94 0.29
CA SER A 184 12.23 9.06 0.90
C SER A 184 11.29 10.23 1.15
N ARG A 185 11.67 11.14 2.07
CA ARG A 185 10.97 12.43 2.19
C ARG A 185 11.36 13.44 1.12
N ASN A 186 12.49 13.21 0.47
CA ASN A 186 13.04 14.06 -0.56
C ASN A 186 12.57 13.55 -1.93
N CYS A 187 11.65 14.30 -2.55
CA CYS A 187 11.17 14.00 -3.88
C CYS A 187 11.97 14.81 -4.92
N PRO A 188 12.55 14.17 -5.96
CA PRO A 188 13.31 14.88 -7.00
C PRO A 188 12.45 15.87 -7.78
N PHE A 189 11.13 15.65 -7.84
CA PHE A 189 10.17 16.53 -8.51
C PHE A 189 9.60 17.64 -7.63
N ARG A 190 9.87 17.59 -6.32
CA ARG A 190 9.35 18.60 -5.40
C ARG A 190 10.46 19.59 -5.10
N SER A 191 10.39 20.76 -5.74
CA SER A 191 11.22 21.89 -5.33
C SER A 191 10.92 22.26 -3.86
N PRO A 192 11.93 22.66 -3.07
CA PRO A 192 11.81 22.89 -1.62
C PRO A 192 10.82 23.98 -1.18
N ARG A 193 10.09 24.64 -2.10
CA ARG A 193 9.30 25.87 -1.85
C ARG A 193 7.82 25.81 -2.24
N HIS A 194 7.21 24.63 -2.36
CA HIS A 194 5.78 24.55 -2.66
C HIS A 194 4.97 24.00 -1.48
N ASP A 195 4.15 24.88 -0.91
CA ASP A 195 3.11 24.56 0.08
C ASP A 195 1.85 23.96 -0.57
N ARG A 196 1.91 23.72 -1.89
CA ARG A 196 0.79 23.24 -2.69
C ARG A 196 0.81 21.71 -2.80
N PRO A 197 -0.37 21.04 -2.81
CA PRO A 197 -0.47 19.62 -3.10
C PRO A 197 0.17 19.25 -4.46
N CYS A 198 0.67 18.01 -4.56
CA CYS A 198 1.18 17.50 -5.83
C CYS A 198 0.04 17.32 -6.85
N ARG A 199 0.36 17.38 -8.15
CA ARG A 199 -0.58 16.96 -9.19
C ARG A 199 -0.85 15.45 -9.07
N PRO A 200 -2.00 14.95 -9.56
CA PRO A 200 -2.37 13.54 -9.41
C PRO A 200 -1.44 12.54 -10.11
N ALA A 201 -0.69 12.96 -11.13
CA ALA A 201 0.44 12.18 -11.65
C ALA A 201 1.72 12.74 -11.03
N CYS A 202 2.58 11.84 -10.55
CA CYS A 202 3.95 12.20 -10.24
C CYS A 202 4.67 12.70 -11.49
N GLY A 203 5.86 13.26 -11.30
CA GLY A 203 6.76 13.50 -12.43
C GLY A 203 7.09 12.21 -13.18
N GLU A 204 7.93 12.35 -14.20
CA GLU A 204 8.39 11.24 -15.04
C GLU A 204 8.88 10.04 -14.22
N VAL A 205 8.65 8.83 -14.71
CA VAL A 205 9.22 7.63 -14.09
C VAL A 205 10.66 7.50 -14.58
N PHE A 206 11.62 7.45 -13.65
CA PHE A 206 13.01 7.16 -14.01
C PHE A 206 13.31 5.68 -13.88
N THR A 207 14.19 5.20 -14.74
CA THR A 207 14.84 3.89 -14.58
C THR A 207 16.24 4.11 -14.05
N LEU A 208 16.58 3.46 -12.94
CA LEU A 208 17.88 3.53 -12.29
C LEU A 208 18.58 2.19 -12.48
N GLU A 209 19.68 2.23 -13.23
CA GLU A 209 20.51 1.07 -13.54
C GLU A 209 21.85 1.19 -12.82
N ASN A 210 22.44 0.05 -12.45
CA ASN A 210 23.79 0.00 -11.89
C ASN A 210 24.44 -1.34 -12.22
N SER A 211 25.77 -1.41 -12.15
CA SER A 211 26.53 -2.62 -12.47
C SER A 211 26.48 -3.71 -11.38
N GLN A 212 25.82 -3.46 -10.24
CA GLN A 212 25.75 -4.38 -9.10
C GLN A 212 24.42 -5.14 -9.00
N SER A 213 23.45 -4.87 -9.88
CA SER A 213 22.17 -5.56 -9.88
C SER A 213 21.60 -5.64 -11.29
N GLU A 214 21.18 -6.83 -11.69
CA GLU A 214 20.57 -7.07 -13.01
C GLU A 214 19.15 -6.49 -13.13
N ILE A 215 18.49 -6.25 -11.99
CA ILE A 215 17.12 -5.73 -11.97
C ILE A 215 17.16 -4.20 -11.82
N PRO A 216 16.66 -3.45 -12.82
CA PRO A 216 16.60 -2.00 -12.71
C PRO A 216 15.59 -1.58 -11.65
N LEU A 217 15.86 -0.43 -11.01
CA LEU A 217 14.89 0.21 -10.12
C LEU A 217 14.08 1.25 -10.90
N LEU A 218 12.79 1.33 -10.60
CA LEU A 218 11.87 2.31 -11.14
C LEU A 218 11.60 3.37 -10.07
N GLN A 219 11.96 4.63 -10.32
CA GLN A 219 11.67 5.74 -9.43
C GLN A 219 10.35 6.41 -9.83
N GLY A 220 9.36 6.32 -8.95
CA GLY A 220 8.10 7.05 -9.02
C GLY A 220 8.00 8.07 -7.89
N GLY A 221 8.13 9.35 -8.21
CA GLY A 221 8.11 10.39 -7.19
C GLY A 221 9.21 10.21 -6.15
N ASN A 222 8.81 10.05 -4.88
CA ASN A 222 9.72 9.89 -3.75
C ASN A 222 10.09 8.43 -3.45
N SER A 223 9.61 7.48 -4.25
CA SER A 223 9.71 6.05 -3.98
C SER A 223 10.37 5.32 -5.15
N GLN A 224 11.09 4.24 -4.82
CA GLN A 224 11.73 3.34 -5.76
C GLN A 224 11.07 1.98 -5.68
N PHE A 225 10.94 1.32 -6.81
CA PHE A 225 10.33 0.02 -6.94
C PHE A 225 11.18 -0.88 -7.83
N LEU A 226 10.98 -2.18 -7.71
CA LEU A 226 11.35 -3.15 -8.73
C LEU A 226 10.09 -3.82 -9.27
N ARG A 227 10.16 -4.42 -10.45
CA ARG A 227 9.05 -5.14 -11.06
C ARG A 227 9.21 -6.65 -10.85
N ASN A 228 8.19 -7.30 -10.33
CA ASN A 228 8.09 -8.75 -10.23
C ASN A 228 6.68 -9.22 -10.65
N ASP A 229 6.59 -9.78 -11.86
CA ASP A 229 5.33 -10.29 -12.42
C ASP A 229 5.02 -11.72 -11.99
N ARG A 230 6.01 -12.47 -11.48
CA ARG A 230 5.83 -13.86 -11.08
C ARG A 230 5.16 -13.91 -9.71
N LEU A 231 3.94 -14.42 -9.66
CA LEU A 231 3.24 -14.67 -8.41
C LEU A 231 3.80 -15.94 -7.72
N PRO A 232 3.74 -16.00 -6.37
CA PRO A 232 3.97 -17.23 -5.64
C PRO A 232 2.92 -18.29 -6.01
N ASP A 233 3.32 -19.55 -5.94
CA ASP A 233 2.39 -20.67 -6.03
C ASP A 233 1.53 -20.73 -4.76
N ASP A 234 0.26 -21.14 -4.91
CA ASP A 234 -0.66 -21.39 -3.79
C ASP A 234 -0.81 -20.21 -2.79
N LEU A 235 -1.38 -19.10 -3.27
CA LEU A 235 -1.65 -17.91 -2.47
C LEU A 235 -2.52 -18.20 -1.23
N ASP A 236 -3.46 -19.13 -1.33
CA ASP A 236 -4.36 -19.51 -0.23
C ASP A 236 -3.55 -20.09 0.94
N ARG A 237 -2.57 -20.96 0.67
CA ARG A 237 -1.66 -21.49 1.69
C ARG A 237 -0.80 -20.39 2.34
N LEU A 238 -0.51 -19.31 1.62
CA LEU A 238 0.21 -18.16 2.16
C LEU A 238 -0.68 -17.26 3.05
N GLY A 239 -1.99 -17.53 3.12
CA GLY A 239 -2.96 -16.68 3.79
C GLY A 239 -3.32 -15.42 2.98
N ILE A 240 -3.07 -15.44 1.67
CA ILE A 240 -3.33 -14.33 0.76
C ILE A 240 -4.65 -14.61 0.03
N ASP A 241 -5.64 -13.74 0.23
CA ASP A 241 -6.97 -13.88 -0.39
C ASP A 241 -7.34 -12.68 -1.28
N ARG A 242 -6.44 -11.69 -1.40
CA ARG A 242 -6.58 -10.49 -2.22
C ARG A 242 -5.33 -10.20 -3.04
N ILE A 243 -5.52 -9.85 -4.32
CA ILE A 243 -4.46 -9.29 -5.18
C ILE A 243 -4.74 -7.81 -5.42
N VAL A 244 -3.75 -6.96 -5.19
CA VAL A 244 -3.80 -5.52 -5.48
C VAL A 244 -2.98 -5.23 -6.73
N GLU A 245 -3.67 -4.88 -7.80
CA GLU A 245 -3.09 -4.57 -9.10
C GLU A 245 -2.76 -3.09 -9.23
N HIS A 246 -1.59 -2.82 -9.79
CA HIS A 246 -1.08 -1.48 -10.09
C HIS A 246 -0.89 -1.37 -11.60
N LEU A 247 -1.72 -0.56 -12.25
CA LEU A 247 -1.61 -0.30 -13.70
C LEU A 247 -0.47 0.69 -14.01
N GLU A 248 -0.15 1.54 -13.05
CA GLU A 248 0.91 2.53 -13.12
C GLU A 248 1.84 2.36 -11.91
N LEU A 249 3.03 2.94 -11.99
CA LEU A 249 3.97 2.92 -10.88
C LEU A 249 3.34 3.63 -9.66
N PRO A 250 3.36 3.02 -8.46
CA PRO A 250 2.75 3.62 -7.29
C PRO A 250 3.56 4.85 -6.83
N ALA A 251 2.95 5.71 -6.03
CA ALA A 251 3.64 6.84 -5.38
C ALA A 251 2.95 7.30 -4.09
#